data_AF-A0AA51YJX2-F1
#
_entry.id   AF-A0AA51YJX2-F1
#
_cell.length_a   1.000
_cell.length_b   1.000
_cell.length_c   1.000
_cell.angle_alpha   90.00
_cell.angle_beta   90.00
_cell.angle_gamma   90.00
#
_symmetry.space_group_name_H-M   'P 1'
#
loop_
_entity.id
_entity.type
_entity.pdbx_description
1 polymer ?
#
loop_
_entity_poly.entity_id
_entity_poly.type
_entity_poly.pdbx_seq_one_letter_code
_entity_poly.pdbx_strand_id
1 'polypeptide(L)'
;MEVVDNKDFIRTESYSLRVKPSRAKKLSEKFQTWMNKKVTYQDKSMIWSYVPLFKTRELAQFLNGKKRKIDFITHSYMTERQDTDEIRKKILSISYSEWKEMEFSKGTLHYMKKNAKGDKPFSLNTHVRERLDVWEGG
;
A
#
# COMPACT_ATOMS: atom_id res chain seq x y z
N MET A 1 -0.50 -8.78 -6.80
CA MET A 1 0.97 -8.73 -6.63
C MET A 1 1.49 -10.04 -7.23
N GLU A 2 2.42 -10.03 -8.21
CA GLU A 2 2.96 -11.29 -8.74
C GLU A 2 3.48 -12.15 -7.59
N VAL A 3 2.96 -13.37 -7.46
CA VAL A 3 3.34 -14.33 -6.43
C VAL A 3 4.83 -14.62 -6.58
N VAL A 4 5.57 -14.45 -5.48
CA VAL A 4 6.99 -14.82 -5.40
C VAL A 4 7.05 -16.33 -5.22
N ASP A 5 7.77 -17.03 -6.11
CA ASP A 5 7.90 -18.49 -6.08
C ASP A 5 9.35 -18.89 -5.77
N ASN A 6 9.55 -20.11 -5.26
CA ASN A 6 10.86 -20.70 -4.98
C ASN A 6 11.76 -20.72 -6.23
N LYS A 7 11.15 -20.81 -7.42
CA LYS A 7 11.86 -20.77 -8.71
C LYS A 7 12.60 -19.45 -8.96
N ASP A 8 12.26 -18.37 -8.25
CA ASP A 8 12.91 -17.06 -8.36
C ASP A 8 14.22 -16.95 -7.59
N PHE A 9 14.59 -17.98 -6.82
CA PHE A 9 15.77 -17.96 -5.95
C PHE A 9 16.79 -19.04 -6.34
N ILE A 10 18.04 -18.79 -5.94
CA ILE A 10 19.17 -19.72 -6.02
C ILE A 10 19.63 -19.98 -4.59
N ARG A 11 19.77 -21.26 -4.22
CA ARG A 11 20.41 -21.66 -2.97
C ARG A 11 21.91 -21.69 -3.18
N THR A 12 22.65 -20.99 -2.32
CA THR A 12 24.11 -21.04 -2.33
C THR A 12 24.62 -22.25 -1.55
N GLU A 13 25.89 -22.60 -1.74
CA GLU A 13 26.58 -23.63 -0.96
C GLU A 13 26.59 -23.31 0.55
N SER A 14 26.64 -22.02 0.90
CA SER A 14 26.47 -21.52 2.27
C SER A 14 25.02 -21.55 2.78
N TYR A 15 24.12 -22.26 2.07
CA TYR A 15 22.70 -22.37 2.36
C TYR A 15 21.92 -21.04 2.39
N SER A 16 22.46 -19.97 1.82
CA SER A 16 21.80 -18.67 1.70
C SER A 16 20.93 -18.62 0.43
N LEU A 17 19.90 -17.76 0.42
CA LEU A 17 19.09 -17.52 -0.78
C LEU A 17 19.56 -16.27 -1.51
N ARG A 18 19.73 -16.38 -2.83
CA ARG A 18 20.00 -15.25 -3.73
C ARG A 18 18.87 -15.11 -4.74
N VAL A 19 18.46 -13.89 -5.02
CA VAL A 19 17.45 -13.59 -6.04
C VAL A 19 18.06 -13.85 -7.41
N LYS A 20 17.35 -14.58 -8.29
CA LYS A 20 17.78 -14.78 -9.67
C LYS A 20 17.82 -13.44 -10.43
N PRO A 21 18.72 -13.28 -11.42
CA PRO A 21 18.77 -12.07 -12.24
C PRO A 21 17.43 -11.68 -12.88
N SER A 22 16.65 -12.66 -13.33
CA SER A 22 15.31 -12.45 -13.90
C SER A 22 14.35 -11.79 -12.91
N ARG A 23 14.32 -12.26 -11.65
CA ARG A 23 13.49 -11.68 -10.60
C ARG A 23 14.04 -10.35 -10.10
N ALA A 24 15.36 -10.21 -9.99
CA ALA A 24 16.01 -8.97 -9.61
C ALA A 24 15.64 -7.84 -10.58
N LYS A 25 15.63 -8.12 -11.90
CA LYS A 25 15.18 -7.17 -12.92
C LYS A 25 13.73 -6.71 -12.68
N LYS A 26 12.80 -7.65 -12.51
CA LYS A 26 11.39 -7.32 -12.20
C LYS A 26 11.24 -6.50 -10.92
N LEU A 27 12.02 -6.82 -9.89
CA LEU A 27 12.02 -6.08 -8.63
C LEU A 27 12.53 -4.65 -8.84
N SER A 28 13.61 -4.46 -9.60
CA SER A 28 14.15 -3.14 -9.93
C SER A 28 13.16 -2.30 -10.75
N GLU A 29 12.49 -2.88 -11.74
CA GLU A 29 11.45 -2.20 -12.53
C GLU A 29 10.27 -1.74 -11.65
N LYS A 30 9.84 -2.60 -10.73
CA LYS A 30 8.79 -2.26 -9.77
C LYS A 30 9.22 -1.16 -8.81
N PHE A 31 10.46 -1.24 -8.31
CA PHE A 31 11.05 -0.20 -7.47
C PHE A 31 11.11 1.14 -8.22
N GLN A 32 11.55 1.15 -9.48
CA GLN A 32 11.54 2.35 -10.31
C GLN A 32 10.14 2.92 -10.50
N THR A 33 9.15 2.07 -10.72
CA THR A 33 7.74 2.50 -10.83
C THR A 33 7.28 3.19 -9.55
N TRP A 34 7.62 2.65 -8.37
CA TRP A 34 7.32 3.29 -7.08
C TRP A 34 8.06 4.61 -6.90
N MET A 35 9.36 4.64 -7.21
CA MET A 35 10.18 5.84 -7.11
C MET A 35 9.70 6.94 -8.06
N ASN A 36 9.05 6.58 -9.17
CA ASN A 36 8.50 7.51 -10.15
C ASN A 36 7.07 7.99 -9.82
N LYS A 37 6.43 7.47 -8.76
CA LYS A 37 5.11 7.96 -8.34
C LYS A 37 5.19 9.40 -7.83
N LYS A 38 4.13 10.17 -8.09
CA LYS A 38 3.99 11.53 -7.56
C LYS A 38 3.58 11.50 -6.09
N VAL A 39 4.13 12.43 -5.32
CA VAL A 39 3.82 12.69 -3.91
C VAL A 39 3.77 14.19 -3.69
N THR A 40 2.83 14.63 -2.86
CA THR A 40 2.75 16.02 -2.43
C THR A 40 3.74 16.23 -1.29
N TYR A 41 4.75 17.07 -1.53
CA TYR A 41 5.76 17.45 -0.55
C TYR A 41 5.79 18.98 -0.45
N GLN A 42 5.49 19.51 0.74
CA GLN A 42 5.39 20.96 0.98
C GLN A 42 4.52 21.65 -0.09
N ASP A 43 3.31 21.11 -0.29
CA ASP A 43 2.30 21.60 -1.24
C ASP A 43 2.70 21.54 -2.73
N LYS A 44 3.85 20.93 -3.05
CA LYS A 44 4.31 20.70 -4.41
C LYS A 44 4.22 19.24 -4.80
N SER A 45 3.68 18.97 -5.98
CA SER A 45 3.70 17.62 -6.56
C SER A 45 5.11 17.31 -7.07
N MET A 46 5.75 16.28 -6.53
CA MET A 46 7.07 15.84 -6.95
C MET A 46 7.15 14.32 -7.02
N ILE A 47 8.21 13.80 -7.65
CA ILE A 47 8.45 12.37 -7.76
C ILE A 47 9.10 11.85 -6.47
N TRP A 48 8.72 10.64 -6.02
CA TRP A 48 9.23 10.00 -4.80
C TRP A 48 10.76 9.93 -4.72
N SER A 49 11.44 9.75 -5.85
CA SER A 49 12.91 9.73 -5.93
C SER A 49 13.59 11.00 -5.40
N TYR A 50 12.91 12.15 -5.43
CA TYR A 50 13.45 13.39 -4.89
C TYR A 50 13.28 13.55 -3.39
N VAL A 51 12.34 12.82 -2.77
CA VAL A 51 12.06 12.95 -1.33
C VAL A 51 13.29 12.61 -0.47
N PRO A 52 14.02 11.49 -0.68
CA PRO A 52 15.25 11.21 0.05
C PRO A 52 16.29 12.31 -0.10
N LEU A 53 16.47 12.86 -1.30
CA LEU A 53 17.43 13.95 -1.55
C LEU A 53 17.08 15.19 -0.73
N PHE A 54 15.80 15.59 -0.69
CA PHE A 54 15.37 16.73 0.10
C PHE A 54 15.50 16.48 1.60
N LYS A 55 15.12 15.30 2.09
CA LYS A 55 15.27 14.93 3.50
C LYS A 55 16.74 14.92 3.93
N THR A 56 17.65 14.42 3.09
CA THR A 56 19.10 14.49 3.36
C THR A 56 19.62 15.92 3.39
N ARG A 57 19.12 16.81 2.51
CA ARG A 57 19.45 18.24 2.56
C ARG A 57 18.94 18.91 3.83
N GLU A 58 17.72 18.59 4.25
CA GLU A 58 17.15 19.08 5.51
C GLU A 58 17.95 18.60 6.71
N LEU A 59 18.44 17.36 6.69
CA LEU A 59 19.33 16.82 7.71
C LEU A 59 20.66 17.58 7.76
N ALA A 60 21.29 17.83 6.61
CA ALA A 60 22.51 18.62 6.56
C ALA A 60 22.31 20.05 7.10
N GLN A 61 21.17 20.68 6.80
CA GLN A 61 20.83 22.00 7.34
C GLN A 61 20.57 21.97 8.86
N PHE A 62 19.94 20.91 9.36
CA PHE A 62 19.71 20.70 10.78
C PHE A 62 21.04 20.53 11.53
N LEU A 63 21.94 19.68 11.03
CA LEU A 63 23.26 19.47 11.60
C LEU A 63 24.12 20.75 11.60
N ASN A 64 23.98 21.57 10.55
CA ASN A 64 24.65 22.88 10.46
C ASN A 64 23.96 24.01 11.25
N GLY A 65 22.94 23.70 12.05
CA GLY A 65 22.20 24.70 12.86
C GLY A 65 21.34 25.68 12.06
N LYS A 66 21.29 25.56 10.72
CA LYS A 66 20.48 26.41 9.84
C LYS A 66 18.99 26.10 9.94
N LYS A 67 18.63 24.89 10.39
CA LYS A 67 17.24 24.45 10.61
C LYS A 67 17.08 23.93 12.03
N ARG A 68 16.04 24.37 12.75
CA ARG A 68 15.82 24.00 14.16
C ARG A 68 15.14 22.66 14.37
N LYS A 69 14.42 22.15 13.35
CA LYS A 69 13.65 20.90 13.42
C LYS A 69 13.76 20.14 12.11
N ILE A 70 13.79 18.82 12.21
CA ILE A 70 13.69 17.90 11.08
C ILE A 70 12.51 16.97 11.29
N ASP A 71 11.81 16.67 10.20
CA ASP A 71 10.70 15.73 10.20
C ASP A 71 10.81 14.80 9.00
N PHE A 72 10.87 13.49 9.26
CA PHE A 72 10.90 12.46 8.24
C PHE A 72 9.53 11.77 8.05
N ILE A 73 8.53 12.11 8.87
CA ILE A 73 7.24 11.40 8.99
C ILE A 73 6.16 12.00 8.08
N THR A 74 6.06 13.34 7.96
CA THR A 74 4.96 14.05 7.30
C THR A 74 4.68 13.68 5.84
N HIS A 75 5.56 12.91 5.20
CA HIS A 75 5.44 12.48 3.81
C HIS A 75 5.46 10.96 3.70
N SER A 76 4.92 10.22 4.67
CA SER A 76 4.89 8.75 4.63
C SER A 76 4.26 8.22 3.34
N TYR A 77 4.89 7.22 2.71
CA TYR A 77 4.32 6.51 1.57
C TYR A 77 3.04 5.81 2.02
N MET A 78 1.88 6.39 1.70
CA MET A 78 0.64 5.66 1.79
C MET A 78 0.62 4.68 0.61
N THR A 79 0.68 3.38 0.92
CA THR A 79 0.35 2.36 -0.07
C THR A 79 -1.05 2.67 -0.59
N GLU A 80 -1.28 2.54 -1.90
CA GLU A 80 -2.56 2.86 -2.54
C GLU A 80 -3.73 2.36 -1.67
N ARG A 81 -4.64 3.28 -1.33
CA ARG A 81 -5.83 2.96 -0.56
C ARG A 81 -6.53 1.78 -1.21
N GLN A 82 -6.61 0.67 -0.48
CA GLN A 82 -7.30 -0.52 -0.95
C GLN A 82 -8.82 -0.36 -0.88
N ASP A 83 -9.28 0.60 -0.09
CA ASP A 83 -10.66 1.00 0.15
C ASP A 83 -11.05 2.19 -0.75
N THR A 84 -11.15 1.98 -2.06
CA THR A 84 -11.67 2.99 -2.99
C THR A 84 -13.10 3.40 -2.60
N ASP A 85 -13.54 4.59 -3.04
CA ASP A 85 -14.90 5.08 -2.76
C ASP A 85 -15.98 4.10 -3.26
N GLU A 86 -15.71 3.40 -4.36
CA GLU A 86 -16.56 2.34 -4.89
C GLU A 86 -16.69 1.17 -3.90
N ILE A 87 -15.58 0.66 -3.37
CA ILE A 87 -15.59 -0.44 -2.40
C ILE A 87 -16.26 0.01 -1.10
N ARG A 88 -16.02 1.24 -0.64
CA ARG A 88 -16.71 1.81 0.52
C ARG A 88 -18.23 1.84 0.32
N LYS A 89 -18.70 2.24 -0.86
CA LYS A 89 -20.12 2.22 -1.21
C LYS A 89 -20.69 0.81 -1.21
N LYS A 90 -20.02 -0.16 -1.86
CA LYS A 90 -20.44 -1.59 -1.87
C LYS A 90 -20.58 -2.15 -0.44
N ILE A 91 -19.60 -1.89 0.43
CA ILE A 91 -19.64 -2.32 1.83
C ILE A 91 -20.81 -1.70 2.60
N LEU A 92 -21.18 -0.45 2.29
CA LEU A 92 -22.30 0.23 2.95
C LEU A 92 -23.66 -0.26 2.46
N SER A 93 -23.80 -0.51 1.15
CA SER A 93 -25.05 -0.94 0.51
C SER A 93 -25.41 -2.39 0.83
N ILE A 94 -24.43 -3.28 0.95
CA ILE A 94 -24.69 -4.72 1.09
C ILE A 94 -25.49 -5.06 2.36
N SER A 95 -26.50 -5.90 2.21
CA SER A 95 -27.33 -6.42 3.30
C SER A 95 -26.62 -7.54 4.06
N TYR A 96 -27.15 -7.88 5.24
CA TYR A 96 -26.60 -9.00 6.00
C TYR A 96 -26.84 -10.37 5.32
N SER A 97 -27.94 -10.52 4.59
CA SER A 97 -28.26 -11.73 3.80
C SER A 97 -27.22 -11.96 2.71
N GLU A 98 -26.97 -10.96 1.86
CA GLU A 98 -25.98 -11.05 0.77
C GLU A 98 -24.56 -11.25 1.32
N TRP A 99 -24.24 -10.60 2.45
CA TRP A 99 -22.95 -10.80 3.11
C TRP A 99 -22.75 -12.23 3.64
N LYS A 100 -23.84 -12.85 4.11
CA LYS A 100 -23.84 -14.24 4.58
C LYS A 100 -23.77 -15.23 3.42
N GLU A 101 -24.37 -14.90 2.27
CA GLU A 101 -24.24 -15.68 1.03
C GLU A 101 -22.80 -15.70 0.51
N MET A 102 -22.06 -14.61 0.73
CA MET A 102 -20.60 -14.57 0.55
C MET A 102 -19.83 -15.27 1.68
N GLU A 103 -20.47 -16.12 2.49
CA GLU A 103 -19.92 -16.93 3.58
C GLU A 103 -19.14 -16.15 4.66
N PHE A 104 -19.42 -14.86 4.83
CA PHE A 104 -18.74 -14.06 5.84
C PHE A 104 -19.59 -13.84 7.10
N SER A 105 -18.91 -13.70 8.24
CA SER A 105 -19.57 -13.49 9.53
C SER A 105 -20.22 -12.10 9.64
N LYS A 106 -21.26 -12.00 10.48
CA LYS A 106 -21.92 -10.74 10.84
C LYS A 106 -20.96 -9.72 11.46
N GLY A 107 -20.03 -10.20 12.29
CA GLY A 107 -19.03 -9.36 12.95
C GLY A 107 -18.09 -8.70 11.94
N THR A 108 -17.71 -9.43 10.89
CA THR A 108 -16.90 -8.90 9.79
C THR A 108 -17.63 -7.76 9.07
N LEU A 109 -18.92 -7.91 8.73
CA LEU A 109 -19.70 -6.84 8.11
C LEU A 109 -19.80 -5.60 8.99
N HIS A 110 -20.08 -5.79 10.28
CA HIS A 110 -20.20 -4.68 11.23
C HIS A 110 -18.90 -3.86 11.30
N TYR A 111 -17.76 -4.53 11.39
CA TYR A 111 -16.45 -3.88 11.41
C TYR A 111 -16.15 -3.16 10.08
N MET A 112 -16.47 -3.79 8.95
CA MET A 112 -16.25 -3.20 7.62
C MET A 112 -17.13 -1.98 7.39
N LYS A 113 -18.42 -2.00 7.78
CA LYS A 113 -19.30 -0.81 7.71
C LYS A 113 -18.80 0.30 8.62
N LYS A 114 -18.27 -0.02 9.80
CA LYS A 114 -17.68 0.98 10.71
C LYS A 114 -16.45 1.65 10.08
N ASN A 115 -15.57 0.89 9.42
CA ASN A 115 -14.39 1.42 8.76
C ASN A 115 -14.75 2.22 7.50
N ALA A 116 -15.71 1.74 6.69
CA ALA A 116 -16.17 2.43 5.48
C ALA A 116 -16.84 3.78 5.77
N LYS A 117 -17.46 3.95 6.95
CA LYS A 117 -18.00 5.24 7.42
C LYS A 117 -16.93 6.23 7.87
N GLY A 118 -15.72 5.77 8.17
CA GLY A 118 -14.62 6.61 8.63
C GLY A 118 -13.75 7.12 7.47
N ASP A 119 -13.11 8.27 7.64
CA ASP A 119 -12.17 8.82 6.65
C ASP A 119 -10.79 8.15 6.69
N LYS A 120 -10.55 7.26 7.66
CA LYS A 120 -9.28 6.55 7.79
C LYS A 120 -9.19 5.43 6.75
N PRO A 121 -8.05 5.29 6.05
CA PRO A 121 -7.83 4.17 5.15
C PRO A 121 -7.87 2.83 5.91
N PHE A 122 -8.40 1.79 5.28
CA PHE A 122 -8.39 0.45 5.84
C PHE A 122 -8.06 -0.59 4.76
N SER A 123 -7.46 -1.70 5.18
CA SER A 123 -7.18 -2.85 4.31
C SER A 123 -8.32 -3.84 4.34
N LEU A 124 -8.52 -4.52 3.22
CA LEU A 124 -9.46 -5.63 3.10
C LEU A 124 -8.72 -6.95 3.15
N ASN A 125 -9.34 -7.96 3.74
CA ASN A 125 -8.86 -9.33 3.57
C ASN A 125 -8.99 -9.71 2.09
N THR A 126 -8.00 -10.43 1.56
CA THR A 126 -7.96 -10.85 0.14
C THR A 126 -9.27 -11.52 -0.29
N HIS A 127 -9.84 -12.42 0.51
CA HIS A 127 -11.08 -13.12 0.18
C HIS A 127 -12.29 -12.18 0.14
N VAL A 128 -12.34 -11.22 1.06
CA VAL A 128 -13.41 -10.20 1.10
C VAL A 128 -13.33 -9.32 -0.13
N ARG A 129 -12.11 -8.94 -0.53
CA ARG A 129 -11.87 -8.13 -1.73
C ARG A 129 -12.30 -8.87 -2.99
N GLU A 130 -11.85 -10.11 -3.17
CA GLU A 130 -12.18 -10.93 -4.33
C GLU A 130 -13.70 -11.08 -4.48
N ARG A 131 -14.43 -11.40 -3.40
CA ARG A 131 -15.89 -11.56 -3.45
C ARG A 131 -16.63 -10.24 -3.66
N LEU A 132 -16.14 -9.13 -3.11
CA LEU A 132 -16.69 -7.78 -3.35
C LEU A 132 -16.44 -7.26 -4.78
N ASP A 133 -15.34 -7.68 -5.41
CA ASP A 133 -15.02 -7.30 -6.79
C ASP A 133 -16.03 -7.95 -7.76
N VAL A 134 -16.42 -9.21 -7.52
CA VAL A 134 -17.46 -9.92 -8.31
C VAL A 134 -18.90 -9.62 -7.87
N TRP A 135 -19.08 -8.96 -6.73
CA TRP A 135 -20.41 -8.59 -6.25
C TRP A 135 -20.92 -7.38 -7.05
N GLU A 136 -21.95 -7.61 -7.86
CA GLU A 136 -22.66 -6.59 -8.63
C GLU A 136 -23.92 -6.08 -7.92
N GLY A 137 -24.12 -6.45 -6.65
CA GLY A 137 -25.42 -6.33 -5.99
C GLY A 137 -26.04 -4.93 -5.98
N GLY A 138 -27.23 -4.92 -6.58
CA GLY A 138 -28.28 -3.92 -6.60
C GLY A 138 -29.61 -4.64 -6.82
#